data_AF-A0A7C5F3T0-F1
#
_entry.id   AF-A0A7C5F3T0-F1
#
_cell.length_a   1.000
_cell.length_b   1.000
_cell.length_c   1.000
_cell.angle_alpha   90.00
_cell.angle_beta   90.00
_cell.angle_gamma   90.00
#
_symmetry.space_group_name_H-M   'P 1'
#
loop_
_entity.id
_entity.type
_entity.pdbx_description
1 polymer ?
#
loop_
_entity_poly.entity_id
_entity_poly.type
_entity_poly.pdbx_seq_one_letter_code
_entity_poly.pdbx_strand_id
1 'polypeptide(L)'
;MATERTDSPCYVADGYWRGPVWGPSTLLIVEGLAATGETTLARAIATAYVKTCSVSGFAENFDAQTGSPLRDPAYTWTAATFLLLAQQFGECL
;
A
#
# COMPACT_ATOMS: atom_id res chain seq x y z
N MET A 1 3.63 4.15 0.04
CA MET A 1 4.97 3.55 0.22
C MET A 1 5.41 2.99 -1.12
N ALA A 2 6.35 3.67 -1.80
CA ALA A 2 6.83 3.26 -3.11
C ALA A 2 7.75 2.02 -3.02
N THR A 3 7.79 1.19 -4.06
CA THR A 3 8.72 0.03 -4.16
C THR A 3 10.15 0.44 -4.51
N GLU A 4 10.35 1.67 -4.97
CA GLU A 4 11.64 2.33 -5.14
C GLU A 4 11.54 3.74 -4.56
N ARG A 5 12.62 4.28 -3.99
CA ARG A 5 12.61 5.60 -3.37
C ARG A 5 12.32 6.66 -4.43
N THR A 6 11.42 7.60 -4.16
CA THR A 6 10.91 8.55 -5.18
C THR A 6 11.95 9.53 -5.72
N ASP A 7 13.08 9.71 -5.04
CA ASP A 7 14.23 10.52 -5.45
C ASP A 7 15.37 9.68 -6.06
N SER A 8 15.18 8.37 -6.20
CA SER A 8 16.16 7.45 -6.78
C SER A 8 16.22 7.63 -8.30
N PRO A 9 17.42 7.56 -8.92
CA PRO A 9 17.52 7.52 -10.37
C PRO A 9 16.88 6.27 -10.98
N CYS A 10 16.55 5.26 -10.15
CA CYS A 10 15.88 4.05 -10.61
C CYS A 10 14.34 4.14 -10.57
N TYR A 11 13.77 5.19 -9.97
CA TYR A 11 12.34 5.35 -9.82
C TYR A 11 11.63 5.61 -11.15
N VAL A 12 10.55 4.88 -11.38
CA VAL A 12 9.63 5.07 -12.51
C VAL A 12 8.21 5.00 -11.96
N ALA A 13 7.43 6.07 -12.17
CA ALA A 13 6.07 6.21 -11.63
C ALA A 13 5.15 5.04 -12.00
N ASP A 14 5.08 4.70 -13.30
CA ASP A 14 4.45 3.49 -13.83
C ASP A 14 5.49 2.37 -14.07
N GLY A 15 6.37 2.17 -13.09
CA GLY A 15 7.54 1.30 -13.18
C GLY A 15 7.34 -0.14 -12.75
N TYR A 16 6.09 -0.57 -12.52
CA TYR A 16 5.75 -1.86 -11.94
C TYR A 16 6.40 -2.07 -10.54
N TRP A 17 7.55 -2.74 -10.45
CA TRP A 17 8.30 -2.91 -9.19
C TRP A 17 9.30 -1.78 -8.90
N ARG A 18 9.37 -0.76 -9.75
CA ARG A 18 10.33 0.35 -9.63
C ARG A 18 9.68 1.66 -9.19
N GLY A 19 8.62 1.60 -8.40
CA GLY A 19 7.92 2.81 -7.97
C GLY A 19 6.55 2.55 -7.34
N PRO A 20 5.60 1.92 -8.06
CA PRO A 20 4.25 1.68 -7.57
C PRO A 20 4.16 1.05 -6.17
N VAL A 21 3.04 1.31 -5.49
CA VAL A 21 2.65 0.72 -4.19
C VAL A 21 1.93 -0.60 -4.44
N TRP A 22 2.30 -1.64 -3.69
CA TRP A 22 1.74 -2.98 -3.81
C TRP A 22 1.11 -3.44 -2.50
N GLY A 23 0.03 -4.22 -2.59
CA GLY A 23 -0.61 -4.82 -1.42
C GLY A 23 0.33 -5.72 -0.61
N PRO A 24 0.91 -6.79 -1.21
CA PRO A 24 1.71 -7.74 -0.46
C PRO A 24 2.90 -7.12 0.30
N SER A 25 3.67 -6.23 -0.34
CA SER A 25 4.79 -5.57 0.34
C SER A 25 4.34 -4.60 1.43
N THR A 26 3.20 -3.93 1.22
CA THR A 26 2.61 -3.05 2.24
C THR A 26 2.21 -3.84 3.48
N LEU A 27 1.54 -4.97 3.30
CA LEU A 27 1.16 -5.86 4.40
C LEU A 27 2.38 -6.32 5.21
N LEU A 28 3.41 -6.82 4.52
CA LEU A 28 4.63 -7.32 5.17
C LEU A 28 5.34 -6.23 6.00
N ILE A 29 5.43 -5.01 5.46
CA ILE A 29 6.03 -3.87 6.17
C ILE A 29 5.20 -3.48 7.39
N VAL A 30 3.87 -3.37 7.24
CA VAL A 30 2.97 -2.98 8.34
C VAL A 30 3.03 -4.01 9.47
N GLU A 31 2.96 -5.30 9.15
CA GLU A 31 3.03 -6.37 10.15
C GLU A 31 4.39 -6.40 10.85
N GLY A 32 5.50 -6.23 10.10
CA GLY A 32 6.84 -6.16 10.69
C GLY A 32 7.01 -4.98 11.65
N LEU A 33 6.49 -3.80 11.29
CA LEU A 33 6.49 -2.62 12.15
C LEU A 33 5.63 -2.85 13.41
N ALA A 34 4.42 -3.39 13.26
CA ALA A 34 3.54 -3.68 14.38
C ALA A 34 4.17 -4.69 15.35
N ALA A 35 4.77 -5.76 14.82
CA ALA A 35 5.42 -6.81 15.60
C ALA A 35 6.66 -6.33 16.38
N THR A 36 7.27 -5.22 15.95
CA THR A 36 8.47 -4.64 16.61
C THR A 36 8.14 -3.44 17.51
N GLY A 37 6.86 -3.12 17.69
CA GLY A 37 6.40 -2.02 18.56
C GLY A 37 6.25 -0.67 17.85
N GLU A 38 6.59 -0.57 16.57
CA GLU A 38 6.46 0.64 15.72
C GLU A 38 5.01 0.85 15.25
N THR A 39 4.07 0.80 16.20
CA THR A 39 2.63 0.76 15.96
C THR A 39 2.07 2.05 15.32
N THR A 40 2.65 3.21 15.64
CA THR A 40 2.24 4.49 15.05
C THR A 40 2.54 4.53 13.55
N LEU A 41 3.74 4.11 13.14
CA LEU A 41 4.12 4.08 11.73
C LEU A 41 3.34 2.99 10.97
N ALA A 42 3.19 1.80 11.58
CA ALA A 42 2.36 0.73 11.03
C ALA A 42 0.94 1.21 10.73
N ARG A 43 0.30 1.88 11.70
CA ARG A 43 -1.04 2.45 11.54
C ARG A 43 -1.09 3.50 10.44
N ALA A 44 -0.14 4.43 10.40
CA ALA A 44 -0.10 5.48 9.38
C ALA A 44 -0.03 4.90 7.94
N ILE A 45 0.79 3.88 7.74
CA ILE A 45 0.92 3.20 6.44
C ILE A 45 -0.37 2.42 6.11
N ALA A 46 -0.92 1.68 7.07
CA ALA A 46 -2.17 0.94 6.90
C ALA A 46 -3.33 1.86 6.52
N THR A 47 -3.49 2.97 7.25
CA THR A 47 -4.49 4.01 6.97
C THR A 47 -4.36 4.58 5.58
N ALA A 48 -3.13 4.93 5.16
CA ALA A 48 -2.89 5.44 3.81
C ALA A 48 -3.29 4.42 2.73
N TYR A 49 -2.89 3.15 2.89
CA TYR A 49 -3.20 2.09 1.93
C TYR A 49 -4.70 1.81 1.84
N VAL A 50 -5.38 1.69 2.99
CA VAL A 50 -6.84 1.49 3.07
C VAL A 50 -7.56 2.65 2.39
N LYS A 51 -7.16 3.90 2.66
CA LYS A 51 -7.72 5.09 2.01
C LYS A 51 -7.52 5.06 0.50
N THR A 52 -6.33 4.70 0.01
CA THR A 52 -6.06 4.58 -1.43
C THR A 52 -6.99 3.56 -2.07
N CYS A 53 -7.15 2.37 -1.49
CA CYS A 53 -8.06 1.35 -2.03
C CYS A 53 -9.53 1.81 -2.02
N SER A 54 -9.97 2.50 -0.96
CA SER A 54 -11.34 3.03 -0.86
C SER A 54 -11.66 4.08 -1.93
N VAL A 55 -10.65 4.83 -2.42
CA VAL A 55 -10.83 5.86 -3.45
C VAL A 55 -10.60 5.31 -4.86
N SER A 56 -9.56 4.49 -5.04
CA SER A 56 -9.04 4.08 -6.34
C SER A 56 -9.43 2.65 -6.75
N GLY A 57 -10.19 1.94 -5.90
CA GLY A 57 -10.55 0.54 -6.12
C GLY A 57 -9.41 -0.43 -5.80
N PHE A 58 -9.56 -1.69 -6.22
CA PHE A 58 -8.67 -2.78 -5.85
C PHE A 58 -7.72 -3.17 -6.98
N ALA A 59 -7.06 -2.18 -7.57
CA ALA A 59 -6.12 -2.43 -8.66
C ALA A 59 -4.88 -3.22 -8.20
N GLU A 60 -4.15 -3.83 -9.15
CA GLU A 60 -2.95 -4.62 -8.88
C GLU A 60 -1.90 -3.85 -8.06
N ASN A 61 -1.65 -2.60 -8.46
CA ASN A 61 -0.77 -1.66 -7.79
C ASN A 61 -1.23 -0.21 -8.05
N PHE A 62 -0.60 0.75 -7.35
CA PHE A 62 -0.97 2.17 -7.44
C PHE A 62 0.26 3.04 -7.66
N ASP A 63 0.11 4.12 -8.42
CA ASP A 63 1.12 5.18 -8.47
C ASP A 63 1.40 5.69 -7.04
N ALA A 64 2.67 5.78 -6.67
CA ALA A 64 3.07 6.07 -5.29
C ALA A 64 2.90 7.54 -4.86
N GLN A 65 2.70 8.45 -5.80
CA GLN A 65 2.52 9.88 -5.55
C GLN A 65 1.05 10.29 -5.69
N THR A 66 0.35 9.76 -6.68
CA THR A 66 -1.04 10.13 -6.97
C THR A 66 -2.07 9.16 -6.41
N GLY A 67 -1.68 7.91 -6.15
CA GLY A 67 -2.61 6.84 -5.80
C GLY A 67 -3.46 6.35 -6.97
N SER A 68 -3.12 6.72 -8.20
CA SER A 68 -3.83 6.26 -9.41
C SER A 68 -3.71 4.73 -9.55
N PRO A 69 -4.80 4.02 -9.86
CA PRO A 69 -4.76 2.58 -10.06
C PRO A 69 -3.99 2.21 -11.33
N LEU A 70 -3.22 1.13 -11.27
CA LEU A 70 -2.40 0.63 -12.38
C LEU A 70 -2.64 -0.88 -12.60
N ARG A 71 -2.53 -1.31 -13.86
CA ARG A 71 -2.67 -2.70 -14.34
C ARG A 71 -4.10 -3.27 -14.16
N ASP A 72 -4.25 -4.45 -13.56
CA ASP A 72 -5.56 -5.09 -13.36
C ASP A 72 -6.40 -4.27 -12.38
N PRO A 73 -7.64 -3.86 -12.72
CA PRO A 73 -8.49 -3.05 -11.84
C PRO A 73 -9.10 -3.80 -10.64
N ALA A 74 -9.05 -5.14 -10.60
CA ALA A 74 -9.73 -5.97 -9.59
C ALA A 74 -8.87 -7.16 -9.13
N TYR A 75 -7.75 -6.86 -8.48
CA TYR A 75 -6.76 -7.85 -8.07
C TYR A 75 -6.96 -8.36 -6.63
N THR A 76 -6.91 -9.68 -6.46
CA THR A 76 -7.30 -10.34 -5.20
C THR A 76 -6.38 -10.03 -4.02
N TRP A 77 -5.08 -9.87 -4.22
CA TRP A 77 -4.18 -9.49 -3.11
C TRP A 77 -4.47 -8.09 -2.58
N THR A 78 -5.05 -7.20 -3.40
CA THR A 78 -5.28 -5.80 -3.01
C THR A 78 -6.49 -5.78 -2.10
N ALA A 79 -7.55 -6.49 -2.50
CA ALA A 79 -8.73 -6.73 -1.66
C ALA A 79 -8.35 -7.46 -0.36
N ALA A 80 -7.53 -8.52 -0.42
CA ALA A 80 -7.11 -9.25 0.78
C ALA A 80 -6.29 -8.37 1.73
N THR A 81 -5.32 -7.61 1.22
CA THR A 81 -4.50 -6.69 2.02
C THR A 81 -5.36 -5.61 2.66
N PHE A 82 -6.29 -5.03 1.90
CA PHE A 82 -7.24 -4.05 2.42
C PHE A 82 -8.03 -4.61 3.60
N LEU A 83 -8.62 -5.80 3.46
CA LEU A 83 -9.45 -6.41 4.50
C LEU A 83 -8.64 -6.68 5.77
N LEU A 84 -7.43 -7.24 5.64
CA LEU A 84 -6.56 -7.52 6.78
C LEU A 84 -6.17 -6.23 7.53
N LEU A 85 -5.71 -5.21 6.80
CA LEU A 85 -5.30 -3.94 7.39
C LEU A 85 -6.48 -3.16 7.97
N ALA A 86 -7.64 -3.16 7.31
CA ALA A 86 -8.85 -2.54 7.81
C ALA A 86 -9.37 -3.25 9.07
N GLN A 87 -9.29 -4.58 9.14
CA GLN A 87 -9.65 -5.33 10.35
C GLN A 87 -8.70 -4.99 11.51
N GLN A 88 -7.40 -4.91 11.25
CA GLN A 88 -6.38 -4.69 12.28
C GLN A 88 -6.32 -3.24 12.79
N PHE A 89 -6.59 -2.25 11.92
CA PHE A 89 -6.41 -0.83 12.24
C PHE A 89 -7.67 0.04 12.10
N GLY A 90 -8.81 -0.54 11.68
CA GLY A 90 -10.03 0.19 11.30
C GLY A 90 -10.85 0.80 12.44
N GLU A 91 -10.61 0.45 13.70
CA GLU A 91 -11.27 1.11 14.85
C GLU A 91 -10.78 2.58 15.07
N CYS A 92 -9.84 3.07 14.24
CA CYS A 92 -9.32 4.44 14.32
C CYS A 92 -9.26 5.17 12.96
N LEU A 93 -10.04 4.73 11.96
CA LEU A 93 -10.15 5.38 10.64
C LEU A 93 -11.30 6.37 10.53
#